data_AF-A0A7X1I480-F1
#
_entry.id   AF-A0A7X1I480-F1
#
_cell.length_a   1.000
_cell.length_b   1.000
_cell.length_c   1.000
_cell.angle_alpha   90.00
_cell.angle_beta   90.00
_cell.angle_gamma   90.00
#
_symmetry.space_group_name_H-M   'P 1'
#
loop_
_entity.id
_entity.type
_entity.pdbx_description
1 polymer ?
#
loop_
_entity_poly.entity_id
_entity_poly.type
_entity_poly.pdbx_seq_one_letter_code
_entity_poly.pdbx_strand_id
1 'polypeptide(L)'
;MSAEFGGRTGLQGKLSQWLRGRRPKQAAPDGGREALLLAVAAAGLPLAPAAHPGSGYGCSCDRVGCPTPARHPVSFAWQTQSTTDRAQIERWARHQPQANFITATGMVHDVLDVPLLAGREALERLLADGVEVGPVAESDDGRMLFFTLTRGTPEDEDEWWPCELDCHPETMDEHPGLRWHCRGSYVLVPPARLPGDDGRAVRWVRGPEHALPDPLSLLEALTDACARHVGEEPGQVGAWPLRH
;
A
#
# COMPACT_ATOMS: atom_id res chain seq x y z
N MET A 1 72.08 0.02 18.95
CA MET A 1 71.82 1.24 19.74
C MET A 1 70.57 1.85 19.13
N SER A 2 69.36 1.47 19.57
CA SER A 2 68.69 1.90 20.81
C SER A 2 68.44 3.41 20.77
N ALA A 3 67.28 3.99 21.07
CA ALA A 3 66.03 3.57 21.68
C ALA A 3 64.98 4.66 21.31
N GLU A 4 63.72 4.35 21.05
CA GLU A 4 62.59 4.35 22.01
C GLU A 4 61.79 5.65 22.17
N PHE A 5 60.47 5.44 22.07
CA PHE A 5 59.33 6.00 22.79
C PHE A 5 59.03 7.51 22.84
N GLY A 6 57.81 7.81 22.38
CA GLY A 6 57.04 8.99 22.77
C GLY A 6 55.57 8.81 22.42
N GLY A 7 54.80 8.12 23.28
CA GLY A 7 53.34 8.08 23.16
C GLY A 7 52.71 9.39 23.66
N ARG A 8 51.47 9.67 23.23
CA ARG A 8 50.33 10.08 24.07
C ARG A 8 49.10 10.51 23.24
N THR A 9 47.97 9.89 23.59
CA THR A 9 46.63 10.47 23.77
C THR A 9 45.91 11.13 22.59
N GLY A 10 44.85 10.46 22.13
CA GLY A 10 43.46 10.93 22.26
C GLY A 10 43.05 12.16 21.46
N LEU A 11 42.03 12.00 20.62
CA LEU A 11 40.85 12.86 20.55
C LEU A 11 39.81 12.24 19.59
N GLN A 12 38.82 11.56 20.19
CA GLN A 12 37.49 11.44 19.60
C GLN A 12 36.97 12.85 19.30
N GLY A 13 36.48 13.08 18.09
CA GLY A 13 36.05 14.41 17.68
C GLY A 13 35.18 14.45 16.44
N LYS A 14 33.92 14.02 16.58
CA LYS A 14 32.75 14.68 15.97
C LYS A 14 32.73 14.82 14.44
N LEU A 15 32.32 13.76 13.74
CA LEU A 15 31.85 13.83 12.34
C LEU A 15 30.36 13.50 12.21
N SER A 16 29.54 13.96 13.15
CA SER A 16 28.07 13.78 13.13
C SER A 16 27.35 15.11 13.31
N GLN A 17 27.37 15.99 12.30
CA GLN A 17 26.45 17.13 12.29
C GLN A 17 26.06 17.73 10.94
N TRP A 18 26.27 17.03 9.81
CA TRP A 18 25.96 17.61 8.49
C TRP A 18 24.84 16.92 7.69
N LEU A 19 24.09 16.01 8.30
CA LEU A 19 22.91 15.36 7.67
C LEU A 19 21.57 15.72 8.32
N ARG A 20 21.45 16.86 8.99
CA ARG A 20 20.14 17.44 9.33
C ARG A 20 19.69 18.40 8.22
N GLY A 21 19.44 17.82 7.05
CA GLY A 21 18.66 18.46 5.99
C GLY A 21 17.18 18.48 6.39
N ARG A 22 16.62 19.68 6.48
CA ARG A 22 15.18 19.94 6.68
C ARG A 22 14.34 19.05 5.77
N ARG A 23 13.53 18.17 6.36
CA ARG A 23 12.41 17.50 5.68
C ARG A 23 11.46 18.59 5.15
N PRO A 24 11.21 18.70 3.83
CA PRO A 24 10.22 19.65 3.33
C PRO A 24 8.84 19.18 3.81
N LYS A 25 8.18 19.98 4.66
CA LYS A 25 6.74 19.88 4.87
C LYS A 25 6.08 20.43 3.61
N GLN A 26 5.94 19.61 2.58
CA GLN A 26 5.07 19.94 1.45
C GLN A 26 3.68 19.39 1.77
N ALA A 27 2.83 20.27 2.31
CA ALA A 27 1.40 20.14 2.02
C ALA A 27 1.29 20.38 0.50
N ALA A 28 1.09 19.29 -0.26
CA ALA A 28 0.82 19.43 -1.68
C ALA A 28 -0.41 20.33 -1.86
N PRO A 29 -0.38 21.30 -2.79
CA PRO A 29 -1.58 22.06 -3.12
C PRO A 29 -2.67 21.07 -3.56
N ASP A 30 -3.92 21.35 -3.20
CA ASP A 30 -5.10 20.50 -3.44
C ASP A 30 -5.21 19.99 -4.90
N GLY A 31 -4.64 20.74 -5.86
CA GLY A 31 -4.54 20.35 -7.27
C GLY A 31 -3.70 19.09 -7.55
N GLY A 32 -2.79 18.68 -6.67
CA GLY A 32 -2.00 17.45 -6.83
C GLY A 32 -2.82 16.19 -6.58
N ARG A 33 -3.72 16.21 -5.58
CA ARG A 33 -4.56 15.05 -5.26
C ARG A 33 -5.58 14.77 -6.35
N GLU A 34 -6.29 15.79 -6.82
CA GLU A 34 -7.23 15.65 -7.94
C GLU A 34 -6.53 15.10 -9.19
N ALA A 35 -5.36 15.63 -9.54
CA ALA A 35 -4.59 15.13 -10.68
C ALA A 35 -4.17 13.65 -10.54
N LEU A 36 -3.76 13.22 -9.34
CA LEU A 36 -3.41 11.81 -9.09
C LEU A 36 -4.63 10.89 -9.23
N LEU A 37 -5.80 11.28 -8.71
CA LEU A 37 -7.03 10.49 -8.85
C LEU A 37 -7.46 10.39 -10.31
N LEU A 38 -7.33 11.48 -11.07
CA LEU A 38 -7.62 11.48 -12.50
C LEU A 38 -6.64 10.62 -13.30
N ALA A 39 -5.36 10.59 -12.92
CA ALA A 39 -4.38 9.70 -13.54
C ALA A 39 -4.73 8.23 -13.30
N VAL A 40 -5.17 7.88 -12.09
CA VAL A 40 -5.62 6.52 -11.75
C VAL A 40 -6.85 6.11 -12.56
N ALA A 41 -7.84 6.99 -12.69
CA ALA A 41 -9.01 6.71 -13.52
C ALA A 41 -8.69 6.64 -15.02
N ALA A 42 -7.75 7.46 -15.50
CA ALA A 42 -7.27 7.40 -16.88
C ALA A 42 -6.51 6.08 -17.18
N ALA A 43 -5.89 5.48 -16.16
CA ALA A 43 -5.32 4.14 -16.24
C ALA A 43 -6.37 3.01 -16.17
N GLY A 44 -7.66 3.34 -16.11
CA GLY A 44 -8.77 2.39 -16.11
C GLY A 44 -9.13 1.85 -14.73
N LEU A 45 -8.49 2.32 -13.65
CA LEU A 45 -8.76 1.84 -12.29
C LEU A 45 -9.97 2.58 -11.71
N PRO A 46 -11.10 1.89 -11.42
CA PRO A 46 -12.33 2.53 -10.99
C PRO A 46 -12.20 2.96 -9.52
N LEU A 47 -12.64 4.18 -9.21
CA LEU A 47 -12.50 4.78 -7.88
C LEU A 47 -13.84 4.92 -7.16
N ALA A 48 -13.81 4.73 -5.84
CA ALA A 48 -14.90 5.11 -4.93
C ALA A 48 -14.37 5.82 -3.66
N PRO A 49 -15.14 6.75 -3.06
CA PRO A 49 -14.74 7.41 -1.82
C PRO A 49 -14.60 6.42 -0.65
N ALA A 50 -13.57 6.62 0.16
CA ALA A 50 -13.25 5.85 1.33
C ALA A 50 -13.05 6.73 2.56
N ALA A 51 -13.24 6.12 3.73
CA ALA A 51 -13.01 6.75 5.01
C ALA A 51 -11.56 7.23 5.13
N HIS A 52 -11.35 8.28 5.91
CA HIS A 52 -10.05 8.90 6.14
C HIS A 52 -9.76 9.02 7.64
N PRO A 53 -8.53 9.38 8.04
CA PRO A 53 -8.24 9.58 9.46
C PRO A 53 -9.11 10.71 10.01
N GLY A 54 -9.86 10.39 11.07
CA GLY A 54 -10.74 11.32 11.79
C GLY A 54 -10.12 11.76 13.12
N SER A 55 -10.59 12.90 13.66
CA SER A 55 -10.07 13.50 14.90
C SER A 55 -10.46 12.76 16.19
N GLY A 56 -11.40 11.82 16.13
CA GLY A 56 -11.87 11.03 17.27
C GLY A 56 -11.26 9.63 17.29
N TYR A 57 -12.09 8.61 17.00
CA TYR A 57 -11.74 7.19 17.05
C TYR A 57 -10.81 6.70 15.92
N GLY A 58 -9.99 7.60 15.36
CA GLY A 58 -9.03 7.30 14.29
C GLY A 58 -9.66 7.11 12.89
N CYS A 59 -10.98 7.24 12.75
CA CYS A 59 -11.70 7.08 11.49
C CYS A 59 -12.78 8.15 11.32
N SER A 60 -12.98 8.62 10.10
CA SER A 60 -14.02 9.59 9.72
C SER A 60 -15.45 9.05 9.74
N CYS A 61 -15.65 7.76 10.00
CA CYS A 61 -16.99 7.16 10.14
C CYS A 61 -17.57 7.32 11.54
N ASP A 62 -16.82 7.89 12.49
CA ASP A 62 -17.17 8.12 13.90
C ASP A 62 -17.61 6.86 14.67
N ARG A 63 -17.44 5.67 14.09
CA ARG A 63 -17.75 4.39 14.73
C ARG A 63 -16.67 4.06 15.76
N VAL A 64 -17.10 3.92 17.01
CA VAL A 64 -16.29 3.32 18.08
C VAL A 64 -15.97 1.88 17.70
N GLY A 65 -14.68 1.52 17.69
CA GLY A 65 -14.24 0.18 17.30
C GLY A 65 -14.42 -0.11 15.80
N CYS A 66 -14.18 0.89 14.94
CA CYS A 66 -14.08 0.67 13.49
C CYS A 66 -13.03 -0.43 13.22
N PRO A 67 -13.38 -1.52 12.50
CA PRO A 67 -12.47 -2.64 12.27
C PRO A 67 -11.33 -2.28 11.31
N THR A 68 -11.57 -1.36 10.37
CA THR A 68 -10.58 -0.92 9.36
C THR A 68 -10.50 0.61 9.30
N PRO A 69 -9.97 1.27 10.37
CA PRO A 69 -9.97 2.72 10.47
C PRO A 69 -9.32 3.38 9.26
N ALA A 70 -10.00 4.38 8.69
CA ALA A 70 -9.58 5.16 7.52
C ALA A 70 -9.31 4.35 6.22
N ARG A 71 -9.85 3.12 6.11
CA ARG A 71 -9.56 2.22 4.97
C ARG A 71 -10.80 1.73 4.25
N HIS A 72 -11.95 1.68 4.93
CA HIS A 72 -13.16 1.15 4.34
C HIS A 72 -13.83 2.15 3.37
N PRO A 73 -14.54 1.66 2.35
CA PRO A 73 -15.42 2.48 1.52
C PRO A 73 -16.46 3.21 2.37
N VAL A 74 -16.89 4.39 1.92
CA VAL A 74 -17.95 5.15 2.60
C VAL A 74 -19.32 4.51 2.39
N SER A 75 -19.55 3.93 1.21
CA SER A 75 -20.81 3.32 0.81
C SER A 75 -20.70 1.80 0.80
N PHE A 76 -21.74 1.10 1.24
CA PHE A 76 -21.84 -0.36 1.08
C PHE A 76 -22.03 -0.79 -0.38
N ALA A 77 -22.46 0.11 -1.25
CA ALA A 77 -22.60 -0.11 -2.69
C ALA A 77 -21.32 0.28 -3.46
N TRP A 78 -20.15 0.22 -2.82
CA TRP A 78 -18.90 0.70 -3.39
C TRP A 78 -18.53 -0.03 -4.69
N GLN A 79 -18.85 -1.32 -4.81
CA GLN A 79 -18.56 -2.10 -6.02
C GLN A 79 -19.24 -1.48 -7.24
N THR A 80 -20.53 -1.15 -7.14
CA THR A 80 -21.32 -0.60 -8.25
C THR A 80 -21.17 0.90 -8.41
N GLN A 81 -20.70 1.60 -7.37
CA GLN A 81 -20.44 3.05 -7.41
C GLN A 81 -19.02 3.38 -7.86
N SER A 82 -18.11 2.40 -7.87
CA SER A 82 -16.74 2.61 -8.33
C SER A 82 -16.74 2.98 -9.81
N THR A 83 -16.02 4.04 -10.17
CA THR A 83 -16.11 4.61 -11.52
C THR A 83 -14.80 5.23 -11.99
N THR A 84 -14.60 5.25 -13.30
CA THR A 84 -13.55 6.04 -13.97
C THR A 84 -14.09 7.36 -14.54
N ASP A 85 -15.36 7.70 -14.28
CA ASP A 85 -15.96 8.95 -14.77
C ASP A 85 -15.27 10.18 -14.18
N ARG A 86 -14.63 10.94 -15.07
CA ARG A 86 -13.86 12.14 -14.71
C ARG A 86 -14.69 13.15 -13.93
N ALA A 87 -15.90 13.46 -14.37
CA ALA A 87 -16.73 14.50 -13.76
C ALA A 87 -17.14 14.11 -12.33
N GLN A 88 -17.43 12.83 -12.10
CA GLN A 88 -17.73 12.29 -10.79
C GLN A 88 -16.52 12.32 -9.86
N ILE A 89 -15.34 11.96 -10.34
CA ILE A 89 -14.10 11.98 -9.55
C ILE A 89 -13.73 13.41 -9.16
N GLU A 90 -13.76 14.36 -10.11
CA GLU A 90 -13.52 15.78 -9.82
C GLU A 90 -14.51 16.31 -8.76
N ARG A 91 -15.80 15.92 -8.87
CA ARG A 91 -16.82 16.30 -7.90
C ARG A 91 -16.48 15.77 -6.50
N TRP A 92 -16.13 14.49 -6.37
CA TRP A 92 -15.72 13.91 -5.09
C TRP A 92 -14.46 14.57 -4.54
N ALA A 93 -13.42 14.74 -5.37
CA ALA A 93 -12.16 15.33 -4.95
C ALA A 93 -12.35 16.74 -4.34
N ARG A 94 -13.17 17.58 -4.99
CA ARG A 94 -13.44 18.97 -4.58
C ARG A 94 -14.35 19.09 -3.35
N HIS A 95 -15.41 18.27 -3.28
CA HIS A 95 -16.39 18.37 -2.19
C HIS A 95 -16.01 17.54 -0.96
N GLN A 96 -15.06 16.61 -1.10
CA GLN A 96 -14.55 15.76 -0.02
C GLN A 96 -13.02 15.79 -0.01
N PRO A 97 -12.40 16.95 0.29
CA PRO A 97 -10.95 17.13 0.20
C PRO A 97 -10.16 16.19 1.12
N GLN A 98 -10.80 15.71 2.19
CA GLN A 98 -10.17 14.80 3.14
C GLN A 98 -10.37 13.33 2.81
N ALA A 99 -11.36 12.94 1.99
CA ALA A 99 -11.66 11.53 1.75
C ALA A 99 -10.45 10.78 1.19
N ASN A 100 -10.27 9.53 1.61
CA ASN A 100 -9.43 8.61 0.86
C ASN A 100 -10.23 8.10 -0.35
N PHE A 101 -9.57 7.35 -1.22
CA PHE A 101 -10.23 6.61 -2.29
C PHE A 101 -9.74 5.16 -2.27
N ILE A 102 -10.64 4.26 -2.64
CA ILE A 102 -10.31 2.87 -2.95
C ILE A 102 -10.48 2.63 -4.44
N THR A 103 -9.85 1.56 -4.91
CA THR A 103 -10.14 0.96 -6.21
C THR A 103 -10.75 -0.43 -6.02
N ALA A 104 -11.80 -0.73 -6.78
CA ALA A 104 -12.50 -2.01 -6.72
C ALA A 104 -11.79 -3.03 -7.63
N THR A 105 -11.32 -4.14 -7.06
CA THR A 105 -10.54 -5.18 -7.77
C THR A 105 -11.43 -6.28 -8.35
N GLY A 106 -10.87 -7.13 -9.22
CA GLY A 106 -11.55 -8.28 -9.80
C GLY A 106 -12.55 -7.97 -10.92
N MET A 107 -12.49 -6.76 -11.49
CA MET A 107 -13.24 -6.37 -12.69
C MET A 107 -12.31 -6.05 -13.85
N VAL A 108 -11.31 -5.21 -13.62
CA VAL A 108 -10.35 -4.75 -14.65
C VAL A 108 -8.90 -4.98 -14.24
N HIS A 109 -8.66 -5.06 -12.93
CA HIS A 109 -7.35 -5.21 -12.33
C HIS A 109 -7.50 -6.00 -11.03
N ASP A 110 -6.43 -6.63 -10.63
CA ASP A 110 -6.26 -7.20 -9.30
C ASP A 110 -5.06 -6.54 -8.61
N VAL A 111 -4.88 -6.82 -7.32
CA VAL A 111 -3.72 -6.36 -6.57
C VAL A 111 -3.10 -7.49 -5.77
N LEU A 112 -1.80 -7.72 -5.97
CA LEU A 112 -0.98 -8.58 -5.13
C LEU A 112 -0.43 -7.75 -3.98
N ASP A 113 -0.88 -8.02 -2.77
CA ASP A 113 -0.48 -7.36 -1.52
C ASP A 113 0.52 -8.25 -0.77
N VAL A 114 1.75 -7.76 -0.55
CA VAL A 114 2.84 -8.50 0.11
C VAL A 114 3.47 -7.69 1.26
N PRO A 115 4.18 -8.33 2.20
CA PRO A 115 4.98 -7.61 3.19
C PRO A 115 6.00 -6.66 2.52
N LEU A 116 6.21 -5.48 3.10
CA LEU A 116 6.99 -4.40 2.49
C LEU A 116 8.41 -4.80 2.11
N LEU A 117 9.12 -5.53 2.99
CA LEU A 117 10.50 -5.95 2.73
C LEU A 117 10.58 -6.96 1.58
N ALA A 118 9.70 -7.97 1.59
CA ALA A 118 9.59 -8.93 0.51
C ALA A 118 9.20 -8.26 -0.83
N GLY A 119 8.26 -7.32 -0.81
CA GLY A 119 7.85 -6.57 -1.99
C GLY A 119 8.98 -5.74 -2.60
N ARG A 120 9.77 -5.04 -1.77
CA ARG A 120 10.92 -4.27 -2.26
C ARG A 120 11.98 -5.15 -2.90
N GLU A 121 12.33 -6.26 -2.25
CA GLU A 121 13.28 -7.24 -2.80
C GLU A 121 12.78 -7.81 -4.14
N ALA A 122 11.51 -8.22 -4.20
CA ALA A 122 10.91 -8.75 -5.42
C ALA A 122 10.89 -7.70 -6.54
N LEU A 123 10.53 -6.45 -6.24
CA LEU A 123 10.53 -5.36 -7.22
C LEU A 123 11.93 -5.12 -7.81
N GLU A 124 12.96 -5.07 -6.97
CA GLU A 124 14.35 -4.91 -7.42
C GLU A 124 14.76 -6.04 -8.36
N ARG A 125 14.46 -7.30 -7.99
CA ARG A 125 14.75 -8.47 -8.83
C ARG A 125 14.01 -8.46 -10.15
N LEU A 126 12.70 -8.24 -10.13
CA LEU A 126 11.86 -8.20 -11.35
C LEU A 126 12.37 -7.13 -12.34
N LEU A 127 12.75 -5.95 -11.84
CA LEU A 127 13.31 -4.88 -12.65
C LEU A 127 14.70 -5.24 -13.21
N ALA A 128 15.56 -5.88 -12.41
CA ALA A 128 16.87 -6.33 -12.86
C ALA A 128 16.78 -7.41 -13.96
N ASP A 129 15.76 -8.28 -13.87
CA ASP A 129 15.48 -9.35 -14.83
C ASP A 129 14.72 -8.84 -16.08
N GLY A 130 14.36 -7.56 -16.13
CA GLY A 130 13.66 -6.95 -17.26
C GLY A 130 12.19 -7.37 -17.39
N VAL A 131 11.60 -7.88 -16.30
CA VAL A 131 10.17 -8.24 -16.26
C VAL A 131 9.34 -6.96 -16.22
N GLU A 132 8.26 -6.92 -17.02
CA GLU A 132 7.32 -5.82 -16.96
C GLU A 132 6.59 -5.83 -15.60
N VAL A 133 6.73 -4.72 -14.88
CA VAL A 133 6.03 -4.48 -13.62
C VAL A 133 5.19 -3.22 -13.77
N GLY A 134 3.95 -3.28 -13.31
CA GLY A 134 2.97 -2.22 -13.43
C GLY A 134 3.08 -1.15 -12.34
N PRO A 135 1.95 -0.49 -12.00
CA PRO A 135 1.87 0.41 -10.86
C PRO A 135 2.16 -0.35 -9.57
N VAL A 136 2.91 0.29 -8.68
CA VAL A 136 3.29 -0.28 -7.38
C VAL A 136 3.16 0.79 -6.31
N ALA A 137 2.45 0.48 -5.23
CA ALA A 137 2.29 1.37 -4.09
C ALA A 137 2.90 0.77 -2.82
N GLU A 138 3.49 1.62 -2.00
CA GLU A 138 3.89 1.29 -0.64
C GLU A 138 2.89 1.88 0.36
N SER A 139 2.63 1.14 1.43
CA SER A 139 1.77 1.55 2.52
C SER A 139 2.57 1.56 3.82
N ASP A 140 2.48 2.66 4.58
CA ASP A 140 3.16 2.84 5.87
C ASP A 140 2.61 1.92 7.00
N ASP A 141 1.84 0.89 6.66
CA ASP A 141 1.48 -0.26 7.51
C ASP A 141 2.29 -1.52 7.20
N GLY A 142 3.38 -1.39 6.43
CA GLY A 142 4.32 -2.48 6.18
C GLY A 142 3.90 -3.38 5.02
N ARG A 143 3.14 -2.84 4.06
CA ARG A 143 2.66 -3.57 2.88
C ARG A 143 3.07 -2.89 1.58
N MET A 144 3.19 -3.69 0.52
CA MET A 144 3.46 -3.24 -0.84
C MET A 144 2.44 -3.87 -1.80
N LEU A 145 1.85 -3.03 -2.66
CA LEU A 145 0.71 -3.36 -3.50
C LEU A 145 1.14 -3.33 -4.98
N PHE A 146 1.08 -4.47 -5.66
CA PHE A 146 1.38 -4.61 -7.08
C PHE A 146 0.09 -4.71 -7.88
N PHE A 147 -0.16 -3.75 -8.76
CA PHE A 147 -1.37 -3.69 -9.56
C PHE A 147 -1.15 -4.45 -10.87
N THR A 148 -2.05 -5.39 -11.17
CA THR A 148 -1.94 -6.30 -12.31
C THR A 148 -3.24 -6.34 -13.09
N LEU A 149 -3.24 -6.94 -14.27
CA LEU A 149 -4.48 -7.35 -14.93
C LEU A 149 -5.26 -8.28 -13.99
N THR A 150 -6.58 -8.29 -14.15
CA THR A 150 -7.40 -9.22 -13.39
C THR A 150 -7.16 -10.66 -13.87
N ARG A 151 -7.07 -11.61 -12.94
CA ARG A 151 -7.03 -13.05 -13.24
C ARG A 151 -8.40 -13.61 -13.60
N GLY A 152 -9.46 -12.89 -13.28
CA GLY A 152 -10.83 -13.29 -13.58
C GLY A 152 -11.20 -12.97 -15.03
N THR A 153 -12.17 -13.70 -15.57
CA THR A 153 -12.87 -13.35 -16.81
C THR A 153 -14.21 -12.72 -16.40
N PRO A 154 -14.34 -11.38 -16.36
CA PRO A 154 -15.55 -10.73 -15.84
C PRO A 154 -16.81 -11.01 -16.68
N GLU A 155 -16.61 -11.45 -17.92
CA GLU A 155 -17.66 -11.79 -18.89
C GLU A 155 -18.17 -13.22 -18.72
N ASP A 156 -17.45 -14.09 -18.01
CA ASP A 156 -17.82 -15.48 -17.74
C ASP A 156 -17.73 -15.77 -16.24
N GLU A 157 -18.87 -15.64 -15.54
CA GLU A 157 -18.92 -15.87 -14.09
C GLU A 157 -18.59 -17.32 -13.71
N ASP A 158 -18.73 -18.29 -14.63
CA ASP A 158 -18.51 -19.71 -14.39
C ASP A 158 -17.02 -20.10 -14.49
N GLU A 159 -16.19 -19.24 -15.08
CA GLU A 159 -14.73 -19.41 -15.15
C GLU A 159 -13.99 -18.86 -13.92
N TRP A 160 -14.69 -18.14 -13.04
CA TRP A 160 -14.10 -17.66 -11.79
C TRP A 160 -14.03 -18.77 -10.74
N TRP A 161 -12.81 -19.04 -10.26
CA TRP A 161 -12.56 -19.99 -9.16
C TRP A 161 -11.82 -19.33 -7.99
N PRO A 162 -12.25 -19.57 -6.72
CA PRO A 162 -11.53 -19.08 -5.55
C PRO A 162 -10.16 -19.75 -5.40
N CYS A 163 -9.18 -18.97 -4.95
CA CYS A 163 -7.82 -19.41 -4.65
C CYS A 163 -7.50 -19.17 -3.16
N GLU A 164 -6.60 -19.97 -2.58
CA GLU A 164 -6.15 -19.79 -1.18
C GLU A 164 -5.48 -18.43 -0.92
N LEU A 165 -5.06 -17.73 -1.96
CA LEU A 165 -4.48 -16.39 -1.87
C LEU A 165 -5.53 -15.28 -1.91
N ASP A 166 -6.80 -15.59 -2.25
CA ASP A 166 -7.85 -14.58 -2.37
C ASP A 166 -8.09 -13.90 -1.02
N CYS A 167 -7.94 -12.57 -1.02
CA CYS A 167 -8.12 -11.77 0.19
C CYS A 167 -9.33 -10.86 0.05
N HIS A 168 -10.23 -10.98 1.03
CA HIS A 168 -11.32 -10.05 1.24
C HIS A 168 -11.00 -9.13 2.42
N PRO A 169 -11.59 -7.92 2.48
CA PRO A 169 -11.38 -6.98 3.58
C PRO A 169 -11.58 -7.58 4.98
N GLU A 170 -12.47 -8.56 5.11
CA GLU A 170 -12.77 -9.29 6.33
C GLU A 170 -11.77 -10.40 6.70
N THR A 171 -10.97 -10.91 5.76
CA THR A 171 -10.02 -12.02 5.95
C THR A 171 -8.55 -11.59 5.94
N MET A 172 -8.27 -10.27 5.98
CA MET A 172 -6.90 -9.75 5.87
C MET A 172 -5.93 -10.40 6.88
N ASP A 173 -6.37 -10.61 8.12
CA ASP A 173 -5.52 -11.17 9.19
C ASP A 173 -5.22 -12.67 9.01
N GLU A 174 -5.93 -13.37 8.12
CA GLU A 174 -5.77 -14.82 7.86
C GLU A 174 -4.57 -15.11 6.93
N HIS A 175 -4.08 -14.09 6.22
CA HIS A 175 -3.00 -14.20 5.24
C HIS A 175 -1.91 -13.14 5.49
N PRO A 176 -0.99 -13.33 6.45
CA PRO A 176 0.07 -12.35 6.74
C PRO A 176 1.15 -12.29 5.64
N GLY A 177 1.26 -13.33 4.81
CA GLY A 177 2.15 -13.38 3.65
C GLY A 177 1.60 -12.62 2.45
N LEU A 178 1.56 -13.29 1.30
CA LEU A 178 0.98 -12.76 0.07
C LEU A 178 -0.54 -12.86 0.10
N ARG A 179 -1.21 -11.79 -0.33
CA ARG A 179 -2.66 -11.67 -0.50
C ARG A 179 -2.95 -11.28 -1.94
N TRP A 180 -4.05 -11.78 -2.48
CA TRP A 180 -4.52 -11.44 -3.81
C TRP A 180 -5.91 -10.80 -3.73
N HIS A 181 -5.96 -9.48 -3.84
CA HIS A 181 -7.21 -8.73 -3.93
C HIS A 181 -7.79 -8.89 -5.34
N CYS A 182 -8.73 -9.81 -5.47
CA CYS A 182 -9.47 -10.10 -6.72
C CYS A 182 -10.92 -9.63 -6.61
N ARG A 183 -11.88 -10.44 -7.07
CA ARG A 183 -13.32 -10.16 -7.07
C ARG A 183 -13.84 -9.91 -5.66
N GLY A 184 -14.67 -8.87 -5.52
CA GLY A 184 -15.27 -8.51 -4.24
C GLY A 184 -14.29 -7.90 -3.23
N SER A 185 -13.10 -7.49 -3.67
CA SER A 185 -12.09 -6.85 -2.82
C SER A 185 -11.81 -5.41 -3.27
N TYR A 186 -11.03 -4.70 -2.47
CA TYR A 186 -10.57 -3.34 -2.77
C TYR A 186 -9.25 -3.05 -2.07
N VAL A 187 -8.52 -2.07 -2.58
CA VAL A 187 -7.35 -1.49 -1.90
C VAL A 187 -7.43 0.04 -1.90
N LEU A 188 -6.74 0.66 -0.95
CA LEU A 188 -6.56 2.12 -0.92
C LEU A 188 -5.70 2.59 -2.11
N VAL A 189 -6.07 3.74 -2.67
CA VAL A 189 -5.34 4.37 -3.77
C VAL A 189 -4.50 5.55 -3.25
N PRO A 190 -3.20 5.64 -3.60
CA PRO A 190 -2.41 6.82 -3.28
C PRO A 190 -3.00 8.13 -3.83
N PRO A 191 -2.99 9.24 -3.08
CA PRO A 191 -2.32 9.45 -1.79
C PRO A 191 -3.26 9.25 -0.57
N ALA A 192 -3.73 8.03 -0.33
CA ALA A 192 -4.54 7.73 0.84
C ALA A 192 -3.77 7.93 2.17
N ARG A 193 -4.43 8.47 3.18
CA ARG A 193 -3.87 8.69 4.52
C ARG A 193 -4.25 7.55 5.46
N LEU A 194 -3.29 7.12 6.28
CA LEU A 194 -3.50 6.04 7.24
C LEU A 194 -3.70 6.60 8.67
N PRO A 195 -4.35 5.84 9.57
CA PRO A 195 -4.44 6.22 10.98
C PRO A 195 -3.08 6.22 11.68
N GLY A 196 -2.97 6.92 12.80
CA GLY A 196 -1.77 6.99 13.64
C GLY A 196 -0.97 8.27 13.41
N ASP A 197 0.35 8.19 13.54
CA ASP A 197 1.26 9.33 13.47
C ASP A 197 1.07 10.19 12.21
N ASP A 198 1.28 11.50 12.39
CA ASP A 198 1.15 12.48 11.32
C ASP A 198 2.05 12.13 10.12
N GLY A 199 1.40 11.82 8.99
CA GLY A 199 2.05 11.65 7.69
C GLY A 199 2.12 10.23 7.14
N ARG A 200 1.61 9.23 7.89
CA ARG A 200 1.44 7.86 7.38
C ARG A 200 0.47 7.83 6.20
N ALA A 201 0.87 7.17 5.12
CA ALA A 201 0.11 7.18 3.87
C ALA A 201 0.37 5.93 3.01
N VAL A 202 -0.44 5.80 1.97
CA VAL A 202 -0.18 4.94 0.81
C VAL A 202 0.38 5.82 -0.31
N ARG A 203 1.50 5.43 -0.92
CA ARG A 203 2.25 6.24 -1.88
C ARG A 203 2.67 5.41 -3.09
N TRP A 204 2.61 5.99 -4.28
CA TRP A 204 3.17 5.35 -5.47
C TRP A 204 4.69 5.26 -5.37
N VAL A 205 5.23 4.06 -5.57
CA VAL A 205 6.64 3.81 -5.93
C VAL A 205 6.78 3.81 -7.45
N ARG A 206 5.82 3.19 -8.13
CA ARG A 206 5.63 3.25 -9.58
C ARG A 206 4.20 3.68 -9.85
N GLY A 207 4.01 4.74 -10.63
CA GLY A 207 2.71 5.38 -10.80
C GLY A 207 1.76 4.63 -11.75
N PRO A 208 0.50 5.10 -11.86
CA PRO A 208 -0.53 4.51 -12.70
C PRO A 208 -0.24 4.63 -14.21
N GLU A 209 0.78 5.38 -14.62
CA GLU A 209 1.25 5.47 -16.00
C GLU A 209 1.88 4.18 -16.55
N HIS A 210 2.22 3.23 -15.68
CA HIS A 210 2.72 1.92 -16.09
C HIS A 210 1.55 0.97 -16.41
N ALA A 211 1.68 0.23 -17.52
CA ALA A 211 0.68 -0.77 -17.92
C ALA A 211 0.56 -1.88 -16.87
N LEU A 212 -0.65 -2.42 -16.73
CA LEU A 212 -0.91 -3.57 -15.85
C LEU A 212 -0.31 -4.84 -16.49
N PRO A 213 0.61 -5.55 -15.82
CA PRO A 213 1.14 -6.82 -16.29
C PRO A 213 0.17 -7.97 -16.01
N ASP A 214 0.41 -9.11 -16.65
CA ASP A 214 -0.20 -10.39 -16.24
C ASP A 214 0.23 -10.70 -14.79
N PRO A 215 -0.69 -11.01 -13.86
CA PRO A 215 -0.32 -11.34 -12.49
C PRO A 215 0.64 -12.54 -12.38
N LEU A 216 0.50 -13.54 -13.25
CA LEU A 216 1.30 -14.76 -13.21
C LEU A 216 2.79 -14.46 -13.47
N SER A 217 3.13 -13.40 -14.19
CA SER A 217 4.52 -13.00 -14.41
C SER A 217 5.22 -12.48 -13.15
N LEU A 218 4.46 -12.13 -12.10
CA LEU A 218 4.99 -11.60 -10.84
C LEU A 218 4.96 -12.63 -9.69
N LEU A 219 4.05 -13.61 -9.76
CA LEU A 219 3.73 -14.50 -8.65
C LEU A 219 4.95 -15.27 -8.11
N GLU A 220 5.79 -15.81 -8.99
CA GLU A 220 6.96 -16.58 -8.57
C GLU A 220 7.91 -15.73 -7.73
N ALA A 221 8.30 -14.56 -8.24
CA ALA A 221 9.23 -13.66 -7.56
C ALA A 221 8.66 -13.15 -6.22
N LEU A 222 7.36 -12.81 -6.18
CA LEU A 222 6.69 -12.34 -4.97
C LEU A 222 6.55 -13.43 -3.92
N THR A 223 6.21 -14.66 -4.32
CA THR A 223 6.07 -15.80 -3.41
C THR A 223 7.42 -16.21 -2.84
N ASP A 224 8.44 -16.27 -3.68
CA ASP A 224 9.82 -16.61 -3.32
C ASP A 224 10.41 -15.57 -2.34
N ALA A 225 10.19 -14.28 -2.59
CA ALA A 225 10.55 -13.22 -1.65
C ALA A 225 9.78 -13.35 -0.34
N CYS A 226 8.45 -13.53 -0.38
CA CYS A 226 7.65 -13.73 0.84
C CYS A 226 8.20 -14.89 1.68
N ALA A 227 8.52 -16.03 1.06
CA ALA A 227 9.03 -17.21 1.77
C ALA A 227 10.37 -16.95 2.49
N ARG A 228 11.24 -16.09 1.95
CA ARG A 228 12.49 -15.69 2.61
C ARG A 228 12.25 -14.83 3.85
N HIS A 229 11.28 -13.93 3.79
CA HIS A 229 10.98 -12.99 4.88
C HIS A 229 10.11 -13.60 5.99
N VAL A 230 9.43 -14.73 5.74
CA VAL A 230 8.67 -15.48 6.77
C VAL A 230 9.56 -15.97 7.94
N GLY A 231 10.89 -16.03 7.76
CA GLY A 231 11.85 -16.43 8.79
C GLY A 231 12.55 -15.31 9.56
N GLU A 232 12.34 -14.04 9.20
CA GLU A 232 13.15 -12.91 9.71
C GLU A 232 12.42 -11.96 10.67
N GLU A 233 11.17 -12.25 11.06
CA GLU A 233 10.45 -11.46 12.08
C GLU A 233 11.03 -11.69 13.49
N PRO A 234 11.74 -10.72 14.10
CA PRO A 234 12.08 -10.75 15.51
C PRO A 234 10.92 -10.13 16.28
N GLY A 235 10.01 -10.96 16.80
CA GLY A 235 9.20 -10.58 17.97
C GLY A 235 7.68 -10.69 17.83
N GLN A 236 7.15 -11.91 17.79
CA GLN A 236 5.86 -12.18 18.41
C GLN A 236 6.06 -12.29 19.93
N VAL A 237 6.20 -11.15 20.60
CA VAL A 237 6.18 -11.06 22.07
C VAL A 237 4.87 -10.38 22.47
N GLY A 238 4.01 -11.13 23.16
CA GLY A 238 2.93 -10.55 23.96
C GLY A 238 1.53 -11.13 23.74
N ALA A 239 1.34 -12.43 24.00
CA ALA A 239 0.03 -12.88 24.48
C ALA A 239 -0.29 -12.12 25.78
N TRP A 240 -1.35 -11.31 25.75
CA TRP A 240 -1.88 -10.50 26.86
C TRP A 240 -2.22 -11.38 28.09
N PRO A 241 -2.14 -10.88 29.36
CA PRO A 241 -1.82 -11.73 30.50
C PRO A 241 -3.03 -12.37 31.18
N LEU A 242 -2.72 -13.45 31.90
CA LEU A 242 -3.57 -14.14 32.87
C LEU A 242 -3.89 -13.19 34.04
N ARG A 243 -5.17 -13.08 34.37
CA ARG A 243 -5.67 -12.35 35.54
C ARG A 243 -5.35 -13.16 36.81
N HIS A 244 -4.85 -12.48 37.84
CA HIS A 244 -4.95 -12.95 39.23
C HIS A 244 -6.33 -12.60 39.80
#